data_AF-A0A968HZQ3-F1
#
_entry.id   AF-A0A968HZQ3-F1
#
_cell.length_a   1.000
_cell.length_b   1.000
_cell.length_c   1.000
_cell.angle_alpha   90.00
_cell.angle_beta   90.00
_cell.angle_gamma   90.00
#
_symmetry.space_group_name_H-M   'P 1'
#
loop_
_entity.id
_entity.type
_entity.pdbx_description
1 polymer ?
#
loop_
_entity_poly.entity_id
_entity_poly.type
_entity_poly.pdbx_seq_one_letter_code
_entity_poly.pdbx_strand_id
1 'polypeptide(L)'
;DAIANQGWLNQNLSRKIIHIGTGPLFLLCWPLFSSQPEARYFAALVPLVITVQFIGIGLGWWTDLAAVQAMTRTGNPREILKGPLYYGAVFILSTIWFWRSSPSGILALMMMCGGDGLADIVGRRWGQAKLPFNPDKSWAGSGAMALGSIAFAAVFLIFFNQLGYLQPALDLRLALGRVVAIALITTLVEALPLQDIDNLTLTGTALLLSIWWL
;
A
#
# COMPACT_ATOMS: atom_id res chain seq x y z
N ASP A 1 -3.97 -30.46 -12.24
CA ASP A 1 -3.49 -29.10 -12.61
C ASP A 1 -4.54 -28.00 -12.42
N ALA A 2 -5.79 -28.15 -12.86
CA ALA A 2 -6.83 -27.11 -12.68
C ALA A 2 -7.16 -26.79 -11.20
N ILE A 3 -7.24 -27.81 -10.33
CA ILE A 3 -7.57 -27.64 -8.90
C ILE A 3 -6.43 -26.95 -8.13
N ALA A 4 -5.17 -27.31 -8.43
CA ALA A 4 -4.00 -26.66 -7.84
C ALA A 4 -3.89 -25.19 -8.30
N ASN A 5 -4.18 -24.91 -9.57
CA ASN A 5 -4.24 -23.54 -10.09
C ASN A 5 -5.36 -22.72 -9.44
N GLN A 6 -6.54 -23.31 -9.19
CA GLN A 6 -7.64 -22.64 -8.48
C GLN A 6 -7.26 -22.30 -7.02
N GLY A 7 -6.60 -23.22 -6.30
CA GLY A 7 -6.12 -22.96 -4.94
C GLY A 7 -5.07 -21.85 -4.87
N TRP A 8 -4.09 -21.87 -5.79
CA TRP A 8 -3.04 -20.85 -5.86
C TRP A 8 -3.55 -19.46 -6.29
N LEU A 9 -4.51 -19.42 -7.22
CA LEU A 9 -5.21 -18.19 -7.60
C LEU A 9 -5.98 -17.60 -6.40
N ASN A 10 -6.68 -18.43 -5.64
CA ASN A 10 -7.42 -17.99 -4.45
C ASN A 10 -6.49 -17.43 -3.36
N GLN A 11 -5.34 -18.06 -3.12
CA GLN A 11 -4.37 -17.59 -2.13
C GLN A 11 -3.77 -16.22 -2.50
N ASN A 12 -3.35 -16.05 -3.77
CA ASN A 12 -2.81 -14.78 -4.24
C ASN A 12 -3.85 -13.66 -4.24
N LEU A 13 -5.07 -13.96 -4.69
CA LEU A 13 -6.16 -13.01 -4.69
C LEU A 13 -6.54 -12.60 -3.26
N SER A 14 -6.63 -13.57 -2.34
CA SER A 14 -6.89 -13.30 -0.92
C SER A 14 -5.84 -12.36 -0.32
N ARG A 15 -4.55 -12.64 -0.54
CA ARG A 15 -3.44 -11.77 -0.09
C ARG A 15 -3.58 -10.35 -0.63
N LYS A 16 -3.94 -10.20 -1.91
CA LYS A 16 -4.09 -8.89 -2.54
C LYS A 16 -5.36 -8.15 -2.12
N ILE A 17 -6.45 -8.86 -1.81
CA ILE A 17 -7.64 -8.28 -1.21
C ILE A 17 -7.32 -7.74 0.19
N ILE A 18 -6.60 -8.51 1.02
CA ILE A 18 -6.15 -8.05 2.34
C ILE A 18 -5.31 -6.79 2.17
N HIS A 19 -4.32 -6.82 1.28
CA HIS A 19 -3.46 -5.69 0.96
C HIS A 19 -4.24 -4.42 0.54
N ILE A 20 -5.20 -4.54 -0.38
CA ILE A 20 -6.03 -3.40 -0.82
C ILE A 20 -6.93 -2.90 0.30
N GLY A 21 -7.48 -3.79 1.13
CA GLY A 21 -8.45 -3.45 2.17
C GLY A 21 -7.83 -2.87 3.44
N THR A 22 -6.69 -3.40 3.89
CA THR A 22 -6.09 -3.05 5.18
C THR A 22 -5.70 -1.57 5.26
N GLY A 23 -5.11 -1.00 4.21
CA GLY A 23 -4.76 0.43 4.18
C GLY A 23 -5.95 1.35 4.38
N PRO A 24 -6.96 1.34 3.49
CA PRO A 24 -8.17 2.13 3.61
C PRO A 24 -8.87 1.97 4.95
N LEU A 25 -9.06 0.73 5.41
CA LEU A 25 -9.69 0.45 6.71
C LEU A 25 -8.89 1.09 7.85
N PHE A 26 -7.56 0.97 7.83
CA PHE A 26 -6.70 1.57 8.83
C PHE A 26 -6.78 3.11 8.83
N LEU A 27 -6.77 3.75 7.65
CA LEU A 27 -6.93 5.21 7.55
C LEU A 27 -8.31 5.66 8.03
N LEU A 28 -9.38 4.91 7.73
CA LEU A 28 -10.72 5.22 8.23
C LEU A 28 -10.82 5.13 9.76
N CYS A 29 -9.91 4.41 10.42
CA CYS A 29 -9.81 4.41 11.88
C CYS A 29 -9.07 5.63 12.45
N TRP A 30 -8.25 6.35 11.66
CA TRP A 30 -7.49 7.51 12.18
C TRP A 30 -8.35 8.61 12.82
N PRO A 31 -9.55 8.95 12.30
CA PRO A 31 -10.44 9.90 12.97
C PRO A 31 -10.97 9.45 14.34
N LEU A 32 -10.98 8.14 14.63
CA LEU A 32 -11.46 7.59 15.91
C LEU A 32 -10.49 7.87 17.08
N PHE A 33 -9.24 8.21 16.76
CA PHE A 33 -8.24 8.56 17.75
C PHE A 33 -8.38 10.01 18.22
N SER A 34 -7.99 10.27 19.47
CA SER A 34 -8.09 11.59 20.11
C SER A 34 -7.30 12.67 19.33
N SER A 35 -7.58 13.95 19.62
CA SER A 35 -6.88 15.09 19.01
C SER A 35 -5.45 15.29 19.53
N GLN A 36 -5.05 14.55 20.56
CA GLN A 36 -3.74 14.69 21.19
C GLN A 36 -2.60 14.25 20.24
N PRO A 37 -1.44 14.93 20.24
CA PRO A 37 -0.31 14.57 19.38
C PRO A 37 0.16 13.12 19.57
N GLU A 38 0.00 12.57 20.78
CA GLU A 38 0.41 11.21 21.15
C GLU A 38 -0.47 10.14 20.50
N ALA A 39 -1.65 10.51 20.02
CA ALA A 39 -2.62 9.58 19.43
C ALA A 39 -2.05 8.81 18.23
N ARG A 40 -1.10 9.40 17.50
CA ARG A 40 -0.37 8.74 16.41
C ARG A 40 0.43 7.52 16.87
N TYR A 41 1.00 7.56 18.08
CA TYR A 41 1.75 6.43 18.62
C TYR A 41 0.81 5.29 19.00
N PHE A 42 -0.34 5.60 19.61
CA PHE A 42 -1.38 4.61 19.89
C PHE A 42 -1.92 3.97 18.61
N ALA A 43 -2.16 4.76 17.57
CA ALA A 43 -2.57 4.22 16.27
C ALA A 43 -1.50 3.33 15.64
N ALA A 44 -0.22 3.72 15.75
CA ALA A 44 0.91 2.94 15.25
C ALA A 44 1.13 1.62 16.01
N LEU A 45 0.60 1.47 17.24
CA LEU A 45 0.65 0.19 17.95
C LEU A 45 -0.06 -0.93 17.19
N VAL A 46 -1.14 -0.61 16.45
CA VAL A 46 -1.90 -1.61 15.68
C VAL A 46 -1.04 -2.28 14.61
N PRO A 47 -0.44 -1.55 13.64
CA PRO A 47 0.48 -2.18 12.68
C PRO A 47 1.76 -2.67 13.35
N LEU A 48 2.22 -2.07 14.46
CA LEU A 48 3.40 -2.54 15.19
C LEU A 48 3.22 -3.95 15.75
N VAL A 49 2.10 -4.23 16.41
CA VAL A 49 1.81 -5.56 16.96
C VAL A 49 1.77 -6.62 15.85
N ILE A 50 1.11 -6.31 14.73
CA ILE A 50 1.06 -7.21 13.56
C ILE A 50 2.47 -7.40 12.96
N THR A 51 3.27 -6.34 12.89
CA THR A 51 4.65 -6.40 12.38
C THR A 51 5.54 -7.25 13.28
N VAL A 52 5.41 -7.13 14.61
CA VAL A 52 6.10 -8.00 15.57
C VAL A 52 5.64 -9.45 15.42
N GLN A 53 4.34 -9.69 15.23
CA GLN A 53 3.79 -11.01 14.90
C GLN A 53 4.48 -11.61 13.66
N PHE A 54 4.60 -10.84 12.59
CA PHE A 54 5.27 -11.24 11.35
C PHE A 54 6.75 -11.57 11.56
N ILE A 55 7.47 -10.80 12.37
CA ILE A 55 8.85 -11.10 12.74
C ILE A 55 8.93 -12.44 13.48
N GLY A 56 8.09 -12.64 14.51
CA GLY A 56 8.10 -13.87 15.30
C GLY A 56 7.76 -15.11 14.47
N ILE A 57 6.81 -15.02 13.54
CA ILE A 57 6.48 -16.13 12.61
C ILE A 57 7.65 -16.37 11.65
N GLY A 58 8.19 -15.31 11.03
CA GLY A 58 9.27 -15.43 10.05
C GLY A 58 10.58 -15.96 10.63
N LEU A 59 10.88 -15.67 11.90
CA LEU A 59 12.02 -16.20 12.65
C LEU A 59 11.76 -17.60 13.23
N GLY A 60 10.52 -18.10 13.16
CA GLY A 60 10.14 -19.41 13.68
C GLY A 60 9.91 -19.46 15.20
N TRP A 61 9.73 -18.31 15.85
CA TRP A 61 9.35 -18.23 17.26
C TRP A 61 7.88 -18.61 17.50
N TRP A 62 7.02 -18.36 16.50
CA TRP A 62 5.58 -18.65 16.55
C TRP A 62 5.13 -19.45 15.33
N THR A 63 4.19 -20.36 15.54
CA THR A 63 3.56 -21.15 14.48
C THR A 63 2.14 -20.65 14.23
N ASP A 64 1.95 -19.94 13.12
CA ASP A 64 0.63 -19.50 12.65
C ASP A 64 0.46 -19.87 11.17
N LEU A 65 -0.20 -21.01 10.94
CA LEU A 65 -0.40 -21.55 9.59
C LEU A 65 -1.33 -20.66 8.76
N ALA A 66 -2.31 -20.01 9.38
CA ALA A 66 -3.24 -19.14 8.67
C ALA A 66 -2.53 -17.88 8.18
N ALA A 67 -1.70 -17.25 9.02
CA ALA A 67 -0.89 -16.10 8.63
C ALA A 67 0.13 -16.47 7.54
N VAL A 68 0.79 -17.63 7.65
CA VAL A 68 1.72 -18.11 6.61
C VAL A 68 0.99 -18.32 5.28
N GLN A 69 -0.18 -18.96 5.29
CA GLN A 69 -0.98 -19.15 4.07
C GLN A 69 -1.46 -17.82 3.48
N ALA A 70 -1.89 -16.87 4.31
CA ALA A 70 -2.38 -15.58 3.83
C ALA A 70 -1.27 -14.69 3.27
N MET A 71 -0.06 -14.72 3.85
CA MET A 71 0.97 -13.71 3.59
C MET A 71 2.15 -14.19 2.74
N THR A 72 2.27 -15.50 2.47
CA THR A 72 3.38 -16.06 1.67
C THR A 72 2.91 -16.57 0.30
N ARG A 73 3.85 -16.77 -0.63
CA ARG A 73 3.60 -17.36 -1.95
C ARG A 73 3.89 -18.85 -1.97
N THR A 74 4.93 -19.30 -1.27
CA THR A 74 5.37 -20.70 -1.28
C THR A 74 4.95 -21.49 -0.04
N GLY A 75 4.36 -20.82 0.96
CA GLY A 75 4.13 -21.41 2.28
C GLY A 75 5.35 -21.39 3.19
N ASN A 76 6.48 -20.82 2.74
CA ASN A 76 7.66 -20.64 3.58
C ASN A 76 7.48 -19.43 4.52
N PRO A 77 7.46 -19.61 5.86
CA PRO A 77 7.27 -18.51 6.82
C PRO A 77 8.29 -17.38 6.67
N ARG A 78 9.51 -17.66 6.19
CA ARG A 78 10.56 -16.63 6.00
C ARG A 78 10.18 -15.58 4.95
N GLU A 79 9.28 -15.88 4.02
CA GLU A 79 8.80 -14.90 3.04
C GLU A 79 8.07 -13.72 3.68
N ILE A 80 7.49 -13.92 4.88
CA ILE A 80 6.85 -12.86 5.65
C ILE A 80 7.84 -11.73 5.99
N LEU A 81 9.13 -12.06 6.16
CA LEU A 81 10.19 -11.09 6.49
C LEU A 81 10.60 -10.20 5.30
N LYS A 82 10.02 -10.41 4.11
CA LYS A 82 10.24 -9.56 2.93
C LYS A 82 9.12 -8.52 2.81
N GLY A 83 8.35 -8.60 1.72
CA GLY A 83 7.23 -7.70 1.43
C GLY A 83 6.37 -7.42 2.66
N PRO A 84 5.70 -8.42 3.27
CA PRO A 84 4.79 -8.19 4.40
C PRO A 84 5.41 -7.42 5.58
N LEU A 85 6.67 -7.68 5.90
CA LEU A 85 7.41 -6.93 6.93
C LEU A 85 7.68 -5.48 6.51
N TYR A 86 8.12 -5.27 5.26
CA TYR A 86 8.32 -3.92 4.69
C TYR A 86 7.03 -3.11 4.68
N TYR A 87 5.90 -3.76 4.38
CA TYR A 87 4.57 -3.18 4.51
C TYR A 87 4.29 -2.71 5.93
N GLY A 88 4.45 -3.59 6.91
CA GLY A 88 4.28 -3.24 8.32
C GLY A 88 5.12 -2.02 8.73
N ALA A 89 6.39 -1.99 8.31
CA ALA A 89 7.27 -0.86 8.55
C ALA A 89 6.74 0.43 7.90
N VAL A 90 6.34 0.41 6.63
CA VAL A 90 5.75 1.58 5.96
C VAL A 90 4.52 2.10 6.71
N PHE A 91 3.63 1.21 7.17
CA PHE A 91 2.46 1.62 7.96
C PHE A 91 2.88 2.32 9.27
N ILE A 92 3.80 1.74 10.03
CA ILE A 92 4.27 2.31 11.29
C ILE A 92 4.91 3.69 11.06
N LEU A 93 5.87 3.76 10.12
CA LEU A 93 6.64 4.97 9.83
C LEU A 93 5.74 6.08 9.28
N SER A 94 4.82 5.74 8.36
CA SER A 94 3.85 6.69 7.83
C SER A 94 2.91 7.19 8.92
N THR A 95 2.46 6.32 9.82
CA THR A 95 1.57 6.71 10.92
C THR A 95 2.26 7.67 11.90
N ILE A 96 3.52 7.42 12.24
CA ILE A 96 4.27 8.23 13.22
C ILE A 96 4.67 9.59 12.64
N TRP A 97 5.22 9.61 11.42
CA TRP A 97 5.79 10.83 10.83
C TRP A 97 4.83 11.58 9.92
N PHE A 98 3.93 10.88 9.25
CA PHE A 98 2.96 11.44 8.30
C PHE A 98 1.53 11.11 8.72
N TRP A 99 1.22 11.49 9.97
CA TRP A 99 -0.08 11.26 10.60
C TRP A 99 -1.23 11.95 9.85
N ARG A 100 -2.47 11.82 10.32
CA ARG A 100 -3.70 12.31 9.66
C ARG A 100 -3.74 13.79 9.24
N SER A 101 -2.82 14.60 9.74
CA SER A 101 -2.62 15.99 9.35
C SER A 101 -1.66 16.19 8.16
N SER A 102 -1.10 15.11 7.61
CA SER A 102 -0.16 15.14 6.50
C SER A 102 -0.75 14.45 5.26
N PRO A 103 -0.82 15.15 4.11
CA PRO A 103 -1.21 14.56 2.83
C PRO A 103 -0.30 13.39 2.43
N SER A 104 0.99 13.49 2.75
CA SER A 104 2.01 12.55 2.31
C SER A 104 1.78 11.12 2.79
N GLY A 105 1.41 10.95 4.06
CA GLY A 105 1.14 9.62 4.63
C GLY A 105 -0.10 8.99 4.03
N ILE A 106 -1.12 9.81 3.76
CA ILE A 106 -2.34 9.37 3.09
C ILE A 106 -2.02 8.88 1.67
N LEU A 107 -1.31 9.69 0.88
CA LEU A 107 -0.93 9.33 -0.49
C LEU A 107 -0.06 8.07 -0.52
N ALA A 108 0.97 8.01 0.32
CA ALA A 108 1.88 6.89 0.41
C ALA A 108 1.14 5.57 0.65
N LEU A 109 0.28 5.51 1.67
CA LEU A 109 -0.47 4.31 2.00
C LEU A 109 -1.52 3.97 0.94
N MET A 110 -2.20 4.97 0.35
CA MET A 110 -3.24 4.72 -0.66
C MET A 110 -2.67 4.29 -2.02
N MET A 111 -1.54 4.83 -2.44
CA MET A 111 -0.87 4.41 -3.68
C MET A 111 -0.26 3.01 -3.52
N MET A 112 0.32 2.72 -2.35
CA MET A 112 0.88 1.40 -2.06
C MET A 112 -0.23 0.34 -1.93
N CYS A 113 -1.29 0.59 -1.16
CA CYS A 113 -2.36 -0.40 -0.93
C CYS A 113 -3.31 -0.50 -2.13
N GLY A 114 -3.83 0.64 -2.60
CA GLY A 114 -4.81 0.71 -3.67
C GLY A 114 -4.17 0.55 -5.06
N GLY A 115 -3.11 1.31 -5.34
CA GLY A 115 -2.40 1.28 -6.61
C GLY A 115 -1.77 -0.07 -6.92
N ASP A 116 -0.74 -0.48 -6.18
CA ASP A 116 -0.05 -1.78 -6.40
C ASP A 116 -1.02 -2.96 -6.26
N GLY A 117 -1.95 -2.86 -5.31
CA GLY A 117 -2.96 -3.89 -5.12
C GLY A 117 -3.80 -4.13 -6.38
N LEU A 118 -4.36 -3.06 -6.96
CA LEU A 118 -5.14 -3.16 -8.18
C LEU A 118 -4.28 -3.50 -9.41
N ALA A 119 -3.06 -2.98 -9.48
CA ALA A 119 -2.10 -3.29 -10.55
C ALA A 119 -1.85 -4.80 -10.67
N ASP A 120 -1.69 -5.48 -9.55
CA ASP A 120 -1.46 -6.91 -9.50
C ASP A 120 -2.70 -7.73 -9.90
N ILE A 121 -3.89 -7.38 -9.38
CA ILE A 121 -5.14 -8.07 -9.72
C ILE A 121 -5.46 -7.93 -11.22
N VAL A 122 -5.42 -6.69 -11.73
CA VAL A 122 -5.71 -6.39 -13.13
C VAL A 122 -4.62 -6.94 -14.05
N GLY A 123 -3.35 -6.78 -13.68
CA GLY A 123 -2.21 -7.27 -14.44
C GLY A 123 -2.23 -8.79 -14.61
N ARG A 124 -2.66 -9.55 -13.61
CA ARG A 124 -2.83 -11.01 -13.74
C ARG A 124 -4.01 -11.38 -14.63
N ARG A 125 -5.13 -10.68 -14.52
CA ARG A 125 -6.37 -11.01 -15.24
C ARG A 125 -6.35 -10.58 -16.71
N TRP A 126 -5.76 -9.43 -17.01
CA TRP A 126 -5.82 -8.79 -18.32
C TRP A 126 -4.45 -8.35 -18.87
N GLY A 127 -3.35 -8.58 -18.16
CA GLY A 127 -2.00 -8.14 -18.54
C GLY A 127 -1.29 -9.03 -19.55
N GLN A 128 -1.95 -9.36 -20.66
CA GLN A 128 -1.34 -10.09 -21.78
C GLN A 128 -0.24 -9.26 -22.46
N ALA A 129 -0.47 -7.96 -22.64
CA ALA A 129 0.52 -7.03 -23.19
C ALA A 129 1.54 -6.61 -22.12
N LYS A 130 2.76 -7.16 -22.20
CA LYS A 130 3.86 -6.87 -21.28
C LYS A 130 4.57 -5.56 -21.62
N LEU A 131 5.23 -4.98 -20.62
CA LEU A 131 6.08 -3.80 -20.85
C LEU A 131 7.38 -4.24 -21.56
N PRO A 132 7.87 -3.47 -22.54
CA PRO A 132 9.04 -3.87 -23.34
C PRO A 132 10.33 -3.98 -22.53
N PHE A 133 10.44 -3.26 -21.41
CA PHE A 133 11.61 -3.24 -20.53
C PHE A 133 11.42 -4.04 -19.22
N ASN A 134 10.21 -4.55 -18.96
CA ASN A 134 9.91 -5.34 -17.76
C ASN A 134 8.83 -6.39 -18.06
N PRO A 135 9.21 -7.66 -18.29
CA PRO A 135 8.26 -8.72 -18.66
C PRO A 135 7.35 -9.14 -17.49
N ASP A 136 7.72 -8.82 -16.24
CA ASP A 136 6.91 -9.13 -15.07
C ASP A 136 5.71 -8.19 -14.94
N LYS A 137 5.79 -6.98 -15.51
CA LYS A 137 4.74 -5.95 -15.47
C LYS A 137 4.01 -5.87 -16.82
N SER A 138 2.83 -5.27 -16.83
CA SER A 138 1.94 -5.21 -18.01
C SER A 138 1.29 -3.85 -18.17
N TRP A 139 0.92 -3.49 -19.40
CA TRP A 139 0.22 -2.25 -19.68
C TRP A 139 -1.11 -2.14 -18.92
N ALA A 140 -1.87 -3.25 -18.84
CA ALA A 140 -3.10 -3.30 -18.06
C ALA A 140 -2.84 -3.05 -16.56
N GLY A 141 -1.82 -3.69 -16.01
CA GLY A 141 -1.40 -3.50 -14.61
C GLY A 141 -0.97 -2.06 -14.32
N SER A 142 -0.17 -1.44 -15.20
CA SER A 142 0.22 -0.03 -15.07
C SER A 142 -0.96 0.93 -15.16
N GLY A 143 -1.93 0.67 -16.03
CA GLY A 143 -3.18 1.44 -16.08
C GLY A 143 -3.97 1.35 -14.78
N ALA A 144 -4.08 0.14 -14.21
CA ALA A 144 -4.73 -0.08 -12.92
C ALA A 144 -3.96 0.54 -11.74
N MET A 145 -2.63 0.51 -11.76
CA MET A 145 -1.78 1.21 -10.80
C MET A 145 -2.09 2.70 -10.78
N ALA A 146 -2.08 3.35 -11.95
CA ALA A 146 -2.33 4.79 -12.06
C ALA A 146 -3.75 5.15 -11.61
N LEU A 147 -4.77 4.47 -12.14
CA LEU A 147 -6.17 4.75 -11.81
C LEU A 147 -6.48 4.45 -10.35
N GLY A 148 -5.98 3.33 -9.83
CA GLY A 148 -6.13 2.93 -8.42
C GLY A 148 -5.48 3.93 -7.48
N SER A 149 -4.25 4.35 -7.79
CA SER A 149 -3.52 5.38 -7.04
C SER A 149 -4.29 6.69 -7.01
N ILE A 150 -4.76 7.16 -8.18
CA ILE A 150 -5.54 8.40 -8.28
C ILE A 150 -6.83 8.30 -7.46
N ALA A 151 -7.61 7.23 -7.66
CA ALA A 151 -8.90 7.08 -7.01
C ALA A 151 -8.78 7.00 -5.49
N PHE A 152 -7.94 6.11 -4.96
CA PHE A 152 -7.78 5.93 -3.52
C PHE A 152 -7.15 7.17 -2.88
N ALA A 153 -6.09 7.72 -3.46
CA ALA A 153 -5.46 8.92 -2.91
C ALA A 153 -6.42 10.11 -2.93
N ALA A 154 -7.16 10.34 -4.03
CA ALA A 154 -8.12 11.43 -4.12
C ALA A 154 -9.25 11.30 -3.08
N VAL A 155 -9.86 10.11 -2.98
CA VAL A 155 -10.96 9.87 -2.02
C VAL A 155 -10.52 10.16 -0.60
N PHE A 156 -9.38 9.60 -0.17
CA PHE A 156 -8.90 9.80 1.19
C PHE A 156 -8.38 11.22 1.43
N LEU A 157 -7.72 11.83 0.44
CA LEU A 157 -7.27 13.22 0.57
C LEU A 157 -8.44 14.18 0.73
N ILE A 158 -9.51 14.01 -0.06
CA ILE A 158 -10.75 14.78 0.06
C ILE A 158 -11.38 14.54 1.44
N PHE A 159 -11.47 13.28 1.87
CA PHE A 159 -12.04 12.91 3.17
C PHE A 159 -11.31 13.60 4.34
N PHE A 160 -9.98 13.50 4.42
CA PHE A 160 -9.22 14.14 5.50
C PHE A 160 -9.21 15.67 5.41
N ASN A 161 -9.26 16.24 4.21
CA ASN A 161 -9.41 17.69 4.01
C ASN A 161 -10.78 18.17 4.54
N GLN A 162 -11.86 17.46 4.24
CA GLN A 162 -13.22 17.79 4.72
C GLN A 162 -13.37 17.67 6.23
N LEU A 163 -12.67 16.73 6.86
CA LEU A 163 -12.61 16.61 8.32
C LEU A 163 -11.74 17.70 8.98
N GLY A 164 -11.09 18.57 8.19
CA GLY A 164 -10.29 19.68 8.70
C GLY A 164 -8.94 19.27 9.30
N TYR A 165 -8.48 18.04 9.04
CA TYR A 165 -7.19 17.56 9.56
C TYR A 165 -6.00 18.15 8.81
N LEU A 166 -6.16 18.49 7.53
CA LEU A 166 -5.10 19.08 6.71
C LEU A 166 -5.10 20.60 6.90
N GLN A 167 -4.03 21.13 7.49
CA GLN A 167 -3.90 22.55 7.83
C GLN A 167 -2.59 23.12 7.27
N PRO A 168 -2.65 24.17 6.42
CA PRO A 168 -3.86 24.80 5.90
C PRO A 168 -4.68 23.86 5.01
N ALA A 169 -5.98 24.14 4.87
CA ALA A 169 -6.84 23.35 3.99
C ALA A 169 -6.30 23.37 2.56
N LEU A 170 -6.29 22.20 1.92
CA LEU A 170 -5.78 22.06 0.56
C LEU A 170 -6.78 22.66 -0.44
N ASP A 171 -6.26 23.41 -1.42
CA ASP A 171 -6.97 23.66 -2.67
C ASP A 171 -7.12 22.32 -3.41
N LEU A 172 -8.32 21.75 -3.35
CA LEU A 172 -8.60 20.44 -3.94
C LEU A 172 -8.31 20.40 -5.43
N ARG A 173 -8.50 21.49 -6.18
CA ARG A 173 -8.25 21.48 -7.63
C ARG A 173 -6.76 21.32 -7.91
N LEU A 174 -5.93 22.09 -7.21
CA LEU A 174 -4.48 22.01 -7.34
C LEU A 174 -3.94 20.69 -6.78
N ALA A 175 -4.45 20.27 -5.62
CA ALA A 175 -4.04 19.04 -4.96
C ALA A 175 -4.34 17.81 -5.82
N LEU A 176 -5.54 17.70 -6.40
CA LEU A 176 -5.90 16.58 -7.29
C LEU A 176 -5.04 16.55 -8.56
N GLY A 177 -4.69 17.71 -9.13
CA GLY A 177 -3.73 17.78 -10.24
C GLY A 177 -2.36 17.21 -9.85
N ARG A 178 -1.88 17.52 -8.64
CA ARG A 178 -0.64 16.96 -8.08
C ARG A 178 -0.76 15.47 -7.79
N VAL A 179 -1.89 14.98 -7.28
CA VAL A 179 -2.14 13.54 -7.08
C VAL A 179 -2.02 12.79 -8.41
N VAL A 180 -2.60 13.29 -9.49
CA VAL A 180 -2.47 12.68 -10.83
C VAL A 180 -1.00 12.61 -11.25
N ALA A 181 -0.25 13.71 -11.13
CA ALA A 181 1.16 13.74 -11.49
C ALA A 181 2.00 12.76 -10.65
N ILE A 182 1.78 12.71 -9.33
CA ILE A 182 2.47 11.77 -8.43
C ILE A 182 2.11 10.33 -8.81
N ALA A 183 0.84 10.02 -9.04
CA ALA A 183 0.37 8.68 -9.42
C ALA A 183 0.99 8.20 -10.74
N LEU A 184 1.16 9.08 -11.72
CA LEU A 184 1.84 8.74 -12.97
C LEU A 184 3.32 8.44 -12.73
N ILE A 185 4.02 9.26 -11.93
CA ILE A 185 5.43 9.03 -11.63
C ILE A 185 5.63 7.75 -10.83
N THR A 186 4.80 7.48 -9.82
CA THR A 186 4.87 6.24 -9.04
C THR A 186 4.54 5.03 -9.89
N THR A 187 3.63 5.14 -10.86
CA THR A 187 3.37 4.08 -11.85
C THR A 187 4.59 3.81 -12.73
N LEU A 188 5.35 4.84 -13.11
CA LEU A 188 6.59 4.67 -13.87
C LEU A 188 7.68 3.99 -13.02
N VAL A 189 7.81 4.37 -11.75
CA VAL A 189 8.75 3.72 -10.82
C VAL A 189 8.37 2.25 -10.60
N GLU A 190 7.09 1.97 -10.43
CA GLU A 190 6.54 0.61 -10.28
C GLU A 190 6.76 -0.27 -11.52
N ALA A 191 6.84 0.35 -12.70
CA ALA A 191 7.13 -0.35 -13.95
C ALA A 191 8.59 -0.80 -14.06
N LEU A 192 9.52 -0.21 -13.28
CA LEU A 192 10.93 -0.57 -13.31
C LEU A 192 11.18 -2.00 -12.82
N PRO A 193 12.24 -2.69 -13.29
CA PRO A 193 12.55 -4.06 -12.88
C PRO A 193 13.22 -4.12 -11.49
N LEU A 194 12.55 -3.59 -10.47
CA LEU A 194 13.02 -3.51 -9.07
C LEU A 194 12.33 -4.57 -8.19
N GLN A 195 12.60 -5.85 -8.47
CA GLN A 195 11.99 -6.96 -7.75
C GLN A 195 12.22 -6.86 -6.22
N ASP A 196 11.23 -7.30 -5.43
CA ASP A 196 11.19 -7.30 -3.95
C ASP A 196 11.18 -5.92 -3.25
N ILE A 197 11.61 -4.85 -3.91
CA ILE A 197 11.66 -3.47 -3.35
C ILE A 197 10.76 -2.47 -4.08
N ASP A 198 10.06 -2.90 -5.13
CA ASP A 198 9.14 -2.08 -5.94
C ASP A 198 8.21 -1.24 -5.06
N ASN A 199 7.53 -1.88 -4.10
CA ASN A 199 6.61 -1.23 -3.18
C ASN A 199 7.27 -0.19 -2.26
N LEU A 200 8.51 -0.43 -1.82
CA LEU A 200 9.26 0.54 -1.04
C LEU A 200 9.67 1.75 -1.90
N THR A 201 10.10 1.49 -3.14
CA THR A 201 10.50 2.57 -4.06
C THR A 201 9.31 3.40 -4.52
N LEU A 202 8.17 2.77 -4.83
CA LEU A 202 6.89 3.41 -5.11
C LEU A 202 6.46 4.28 -3.93
N THR A 203 6.46 3.72 -2.72
CA THR A 203 6.01 4.45 -1.53
C THR A 203 6.93 5.61 -1.19
N GLY A 204 8.25 5.39 -1.24
CA GLY A 204 9.25 6.43 -1.06
C GLY A 204 9.11 7.55 -2.09
N THR A 205 8.86 7.20 -3.36
CA THR A 205 8.59 8.19 -4.42
C THR A 205 7.33 9.00 -4.11
N ALA A 206 6.24 8.35 -3.71
CA ALA A 206 4.99 9.02 -3.33
C ALA A 206 5.20 9.99 -2.16
N LEU A 207 5.91 9.54 -1.11
CA LEU A 207 6.26 10.37 0.06
C LEU A 207 7.09 11.58 -0.35
N LEU A 208 8.19 11.37 -1.07
CA LEU A 208 9.07 12.45 -1.48
C LEU A 208 8.32 13.49 -2.29
N LEU A 209 7.66 13.09 -3.38
CA LEU A 209 6.95 14.04 -4.24
C LEU A 209 5.83 14.77 -3.49
N SER A 210 5.08 14.06 -2.64
CA SER A 210 3.99 14.69 -1.87
C SER A 210 4.52 15.69 -0.84
N ILE A 211 5.65 15.45 -0.18
CA ILE A 211 6.26 16.43 0.75
C ILE A 211 6.61 17.74 0.04
N TRP A 212 7.11 17.65 -1.20
CA TRP A 212 7.50 18.82 -1.97
C TRP A 212 6.30 19.54 -2.61
N TRP A 213 5.24 18.81 -2.91
CA TRP A 213 4.14 19.32 -3.73
C TRP A 213 2.86 19.60 -2.94
N LEU A 214 2.60 18.99 -1.79
CA LEU A 214 1.36 19.13 -1.02
C LEU A 214 1.63 19.64 0.40
#